data_AF-A0A1E8RZI1-F1
#
_entry.id   AF-A0A1E8RZI1-F1
#
_cell.length_a   1.000
_cell.length_b   1.000
_cell.length_c   1.000
_cell.angle_alpha   90.00
_cell.angle_beta   90.00
_cell.angle_gamma   90.00
#
_symmetry.space_group_name_H-M   'P 1'
#
loop_
_entity.id
_entity.type
_entity.pdbx_description
1 polymer ?
#
loop_
_entity_poly.entity_id
_entity_poly.type
_entity_poly.pdbx_seq_one_letter_code
_entity_poly.pdbx_strand_id
1 'polypeptide(L)'
;MNAEQNQRTEEREIYRRACVRAYRFGVAWSTAARTTIERYREALNELNGFPVPDKDTGSNIAHTLLTLTEEFERGMEQVLPGEILSSEVLPAGEILGGEGTSDEETLAHLWIQLGGIYEHAIMRASRVARGNSGTLLCAWALEAVRSYWFLPGNLARELGDAADELPLVRALEADYERVLAGGSLPKHREVKLEYAHAEARAMAFAAERIRASVGEQMVPSTMLSVMVELARLDAHYDASQDAEAADEALKERRRALMRAALERTAQFPPSPELAGFVDAGALGFYLAVVHSNPRWEGATLNEAQVQSMLRAPSAVDAARAGSEPAEHAEHAGQSGWELMGTLTCEPLALAQLRPELESMGDSLLITPLDMAAGLWALHVHVPEIEPARELIMGYGQWSDERISSLADGRHADHACGVEGGA
;
A
#
# COMPACT_ATOMS: atom_id res chain seq x y z
N MET A 1 -25.89 -26.94 -26.45
CA MET A 1 -26.41 -27.02 -25.07
C MET A 1 -25.38 -27.55 -24.08
N ASN A 2 -24.84 -28.78 -24.18
CA ASN A 2 -23.88 -29.27 -23.17
C ASN A 2 -22.52 -28.52 -23.09
N ALA A 3 -21.97 -28.05 -24.21
CA ALA A 3 -20.67 -27.36 -24.21
C ALA A 3 -20.75 -25.95 -23.58
N GLU A 4 -21.74 -25.15 -23.99
CA GLU A 4 -21.98 -23.81 -23.43
C GLU A 4 -22.38 -23.85 -21.95
N GLN A 5 -23.15 -24.85 -21.54
CA GLN A 5 -23.56 -24.98 -20.15
C GLN A 5 -22.40 -25.45 -19.25
N ASN A 6 -21.53 -26.34 -19.76
CA ASN A 6 -20.29 -26.70 -19.07
C ASN A 6 -19.33 -25.51 -18.96
N GLN A 7 -19.19 -24.70 -20.01
CA GLN A 7 -18.33 -23.52 -20.00
C GLN A 7 -18.81 -22.48 -18.98
N ARG A 8 -20.11 -22.15 -18.95
CA ARG A 8 -20.68 -21.24 -17.93
C ARG A 8 -20.50 -21.76 -16.52
N THR A 9 -20.57 -23.08 -16.33
CA THR A 9 -20.33 -23.71 -15.02
C THR A 9 -18.86 -23.58 -14.59
N GLU A 10 -17.93 -23.74 -15.53
CA GLU A 10 -16.49 -23.59 -15.27
C GLU A 10 -16.11 -22.14 -14.96
N GLU A 11 -16.61 -21.17 -15.73
CA GLU A 11 -16.42 -19.73 -15.50
C GLU A 11 -16.97 -19.29 -14.14
N ARG A 12 -18.17 -19.76 -13.78
CA ARG A 12 -18.79 -19.51 -12.47
C ARG A 12 -17.93 -20.04 -11.32
N GLU A 13 -17.38 -21.25 -11.44
CA GLU A 13 -16.52 -21.85 -10.43
C GLU A 13 -15.18 -21.11 -10.28
N ILE A 14 -14.59 -20.64 -11.39
CA ILE A 14 -13.39 -19.79 -11.36
C ILE A 14 -13.68 -18.50 -10.59
N TYR A 15 -14.82 -17.87 -10.87
CA TYR A 15 -15.22 -16.61 -10.24
C TYR A 15 -15.52 -16.77 -8.74
N ARG A 16 -16.24 -17.83 -8.35
CA ARG A 16 -16.44 -18.21 -6.95
C ARG A 16 -15.11 -18.38 -6.22
N ARG A 17 -14.16 -19.12 -6.81
CA ARG A 17 -12.82 -19.30 -6.21
C ARG A 17 -12.08 -17.98 -6.08
N ALA A 18 -12.25 -17.04 -7.00
CA ALA A 18 -11.67 -15.71 -6.88
C ALA A 18 -12.23 -14.96 -5.66
N CYS A 19 -13.55 -14.94 -5.47
CA CYS A 19 -14.18 -14.33 -4.29
C CYS A 19 -13.68 -14.97 -2.98
N VAL A 20 -13.66 -16.31 -2.90
CA VAL A 20 -13.17 -17.03 -1.70
C VAL A 20 -11.69 -16.73 -1.44
N ARG A 21 -10.85 -16.67 -2.49
CA ARG A 21 -9.43 -16.30 -2.35
C ARG A 21 -9.26 -14.86 -1.87
N ALA A 22 -10.04 -13.91 -2.38
CA ALA A 22 -9.99 -12.52 -1.95
C ALA A 22 -10.43 -12.36 -0.48
N TYR A 23 -11.52 -13.03 -0.08
CA TYR A 23 -12.00 -13.05 1.30
C TYR A 23 -10.94 -13.64 2.26
N ARG A 24 -10.47 -14.87 1.97
CA ARG A 24 -9.47 -15.56 2.82
C ARG A 24 -8.16 -14.79 2.90
N PHE A 25 -7.73 -14.20 1.78
CA PHE A 25 -6.54 -13.36 1.75
C PHE A 25 -6.67 -12.18 2.70
N GLY A 26 -7.77 -11.41 2.63
CA GLY A 26 -7.94 -10.22 3.45
C GLY A 26 -7.97 -10.53 4.94
N VAL A 27 -8.73 -11.55 5.36
CA VAL A 27 -8.78 -11.98 6.76
C VAL A 27 -7.41 -12.43 7.28
N ALA A 28 -6.68 -13.23 6.49
CA ALA A 28 -5.36 -13.71 6.90
C ALA A 28 -4.32 -12.59 6.91
N TRP A 29 -4.29 -11.75 5.87
CA TRP A 29 -3.34 -10.66 5.74
C TRP A 29 -3.56 -9.57 6.77
N SER A 30 -4.80 -9.14 7.05
CA SER A 30 -5.06 -8.07 8.03
C SER A 30 -4.52 -8.43 9.42
N THR A 31 -4.79 -9.67 9.86
CA THR A 31 -4.31 -10.21 11.13
C THR A 31 -2.77 -10.33 11.14
N ALA A 32 -2.19 -10.86 10.07
CA ALA A 32 -0.75 -11.05 9.96
C ALA A 32 0.01 -9.73 9.90
N ALA A 33 -0.47 -8.75 9.13
CA ALA A 33 0.14 -7.44 8.98
C ALA A 33 0.19 -6.70 10.32
N ARG A 34 -0.94 -6.66 11.04
CA ARG A 34 -1.02 -6.04 12.37
C ARG A 34 -0.07 -6.71 13.36
N THR A 35 -0.05 -8.04 13.39
CA THR A 35 0.79 -8.82 14.32
C THR A 35 2.27 -8.62 14.03
N THR A 36 2.65 -8.63 12.75
CA THR A 36 4.04 -8.40 12.31
C THR A 36 4.48 -6.98 12.66
N ILE A 37 3.70 -5.95 12.32
CA ILE A 37 4.09 -4.57 12.61
C ILE A 37 4.14 -4.31 14.11
N GLU A 38 3.21 -4.82 14.91
CA GLU A 38 3.28 -4.66 16.36
C GLU A 38 4.55 -5.30 16.96
N ARG A 39 4.98 -6.45 16.43
CA ARG A 39 6.25 -7.09 16.84
C ARG A 39 7.47 -6.21 16.56
N TYR A 40 7.48 -5.55 15.40
CA TYR A 40 8.63 -4.77 14.93
C TYR A 40 8.52 -3.28 15.22
N ARG A 41 7.44 -2.84 15.88
CA ARG A 41 7.10 -1.44 16.11
C ARG A 41 8.25 -0.64 16.72
N GLU A 42 8.77 -1.09 17.86
CA GLU A 42 9.86 -0.38 18.55
C GLU A 42 11.16 -0.41 17.73
N ALA A 43 11.48 -1.51 17.07
CA ALA A 43 12.67 -1.61 16.23
C ALA A 43 12.59 -0.68 15.01
N LEU A 44 11.41 -0.52 14.42
CA LEU A 44 11.16 0.44 13.33
C LEU A 44 11.22 1.90 13.83
N ASN A 45 10.73 2.16 15.05
CA ASN A 45 10.86 3.47 15.69
C ASN A 45 12.34 3.82 15.94
N GLU A 46 13.13 2.86 16.40
CA GLU A 46 14.58 3.04 16.63
C GLU A 46 15.36 3.24 15.33
N LEU A 47 14.95 2.61 14.23
CA LEU A 47 15.55 2.77 12.91
C LEU A 47 15.23 4.13 12.27
N ASN A 48 14.14 4.80 12.68
CA ASN A 48 13.65 5.99 12.00
C ASN A 48 14.63 7.17 12.11
N GLY A 49 15.24 7.54 10.97
CA GLY A 49 16.13 8.69 10.83
C GLY A 49 15.69 9.70 9.76
N PHE A 50 14.56 9.49 9.05
CA PHE A 50 14.15 10.29 7.88
C PHE A 50 12.64 10.32 7.65
N PRO A 51 12.05 11.43 7.12
CA PRO A 51 12.63 12.77 6.93
C PRO A 51 12.91 13.49 8.24
N VAL A 52 12.21 13.08 9.31
CA VAL A 52 12.39 13.55 10.66
C VAL A 52 12.70 12.36 11.57
N PRO A 53 13.76 12.40 12.39
CA PRO A 53 14.11 11.34 13.34
C PRO A 53 13.23 11.42 14.60
N ASP A 54 11.91 11.47 14.44
CA ASP A 54 10.90 11.55 15.50
C ASP A 54 10.65 10.19 16.19
N LYS A 55 11.25 9.12 15.67
CA LYS A 55 11.14 7.74 16.18
C LYS A 55 9.71 7.23 16.23
N ASP A 56 8.89 7.57 15.23
CA ASP A 56 7.48 7.19 15.23
C ASP A 56 7.04 6.27 14.07
N THR A 57 7.92 5.98 13.10
CA THR A 57 7.53 5.26 11.87
C THR A 57 6.81 3.94 12.14
N GLY A 58 7.30 3.14 13.10
CA GLY A 58 6.64 1.90 13.51
C GLY A 58 5.27 2.14 14.15
N SER A 59 5.17 3.15 15.02
CA SER A 59 3.91 3.56 15.66
C SER A 59 2.88 4.08 14.65
N ASN A 60 3.31 4.85 13.65
CA ASN A 60 2.46 5.41 12.60
C ASN A 60 1.88 4.32 11.69
N ILE A 61 2.70 3.35 11.27
CA ILE A 61 2.23 2.19 10.49
C ILE A 61 1.31 1.31 11.35
N ALA A 62 1.66 1.06 12.62
CA ALA A 62 0.84 0.25 13.53
C ALA A 62 -0.55 0.86 13.73
N HIS A 63 -0.63 2.17 13.99
CA HIS A 63 -1.90 2.89 14.12
C HIS A 63 -2.74 2.81 12.85
N THR A 64 -2.11 3.02 11.69
CA THR A 64 -2.79 2.95 10.38
C THR A 64 -3.36 1.55 10.12
N LEU A 65 -2.58 0.50 10.38
CA LEU A 65 -3.01 -0.89 10.20
C LEU A 65 -4.09 -1.32 11.20
N LEU A 66 -4.09 -0.76 12.41
CA LEU A 66 -5.14 -1.01 13.39
C LEU A 66 -6.50 -0.59 12.83
N THR A 67 -6.64 0.69 12.43
CA THR A 67 -7.91 1.18 11.87
C THR A 67 -8.28 0.44 10.58
N LEU A 68 -7.32 0.18 9.70
CA LEU A 68 -7.58 -0.60 8.48
C LEU A 68 -8.17 -1.97 8.82
N THR A 69 -7.57 -2.67 9.78
CA THR A 69 -8.01 -4.02 10.18
C THR A 69 -9.40 -4.00 10.80
N GLU A 70 -9.67 -3.07 11.72
CA GLU A 70 -10.98 -2.95 12.38
C GLU A 70 -12.11 -2.63 11.38
N GLU A 71 -11.88 -1.68 10.47
CA GLU A 71 -12.87 -1.31 9.46
C GLU A 71 -13.05 -2.42 8.41
N PHE A 72 -11.97 -3.13 8.07
CA PHE A 72 -12.05 -4.31 7.20
C PHE A 72 -12.85 -5.44 7.84
N GLU A 73 -12.57 -5.80 9.09
CA GLU A 73 -13.28 -6.84 9.85
C GLU A 73 -14.76 -6.49 9.96
N ARG A 74 -15.10 -5.25 10.30
CA ARG A 74 -16.48 -4.75 10.36
C ARG A 74 -17.19 -4.82 9.01
N GLY A 75 -16.48 -4.58 7.92
CA GLY A 75 -17.02 -4.77 6.57
C GLY A 75 -17.25 -6.24 6.24
N MET A 76 -16.31 -7.12 6.61
CA MET A 76 -16.40 -8.56 6.37
C MET A 76 -17.50 -9.25 7.20
N GLU A 77 -17.81 -8.75 8.39
CA GLU A 77 -18.96 -9.22 9.21
C GLU A 77 -20.31 -9.06 8.49
N GLN A 78 -20.40 -8.09 7.56
CA GLN A 78 -21.62 -7.85 6.78
C GLN A 78 -21.77 -8.83 5.60
N VAL A 79 -20.70 -9.57 5.28
CA VAL A 79 -20.71 -10.57 4.22
C VAL A 79 -21.03 -11.92 4.84
N LEU A 80 -22.16 -12.53 4.47
CA LEU A 80 -22.63 -13.78 5.08
C LEU A 80 -21.65 -14.94 4.80
N PRO A 81 -21.07 -15.58 5.84
CA PRO A 81 -20.20 -16.75 5.66
C PRO A 81 -20.92 -17.92 4.97
N GLY A 82 -22.25 -17.97 5.12
CA GLY A 82 -23.14 -18.91 4.45
C GLY A 82 -23.32 -18.70 2.95
N GLU A 83 -22.82 -17.61 2.36
CA GLU A 83 -22.76 -17.40 0.89
C GLU A 83 -21.36 -17.70 0.33
N ILE A 84 -20.32 -17.54 1.15
CA ILE A 84 -18.91 -17.76 0.79
C ILE A 84 -18.48 -19.22 0.98
N LEU A 85 -18.95 -19.88 2.05
CA LEU A 85 -18.47 -21.20 2.52
C LEU A 85 -19.46 -22.36 2.25
N SER A 86 -20.67 -22.08 1.78
CA SER A 86 -21.69 -23.09 1.49
C SER A 86 -21.43 -23.79 0.15
N SER A 87 -20.37 -24.61 0.08
CA SER A 87 -20.33 -25.82 -0.75
C SER A 87 -19.10 -26.69 -0.45
N GLU A 88 -18.85 -27.00 0.81
CA GLU A 88 -18.35 -28.35 1.09
C GLU A 88 -19.60 -29.26 1.13
N VAL A 89 -19.94 -29.81 -0.04
CA VAL A 89 -20.97 -30.86 -0.25
C VAL A 89 -22.43 -30.41 -0.05
N LEU A 90 -23.08 -30.00 -1.15
CA LEU A 90 -24.49 -30.36 -1.36
C LEU A 90 -24.54 -31.34 -2.55
N PRO A 91 -25.16 -32.53 -2.39
CA PRO A 91 -25.38 -33.42 -3.51
C PRO A 91 -26.22 -32.70 -4.56
N ALA A 92 -25.87 -32.88 -5.83
CA ALA A 92 -26.66 -32.38 -6.95
C ALA A 92 -28.13 -32.83 -6.79
N GLY A 93 -29.05 -31.94 -6.44
CA GLY A 93 -30.46 -32.34 -6.37
C GLY A 93 -31.50 -31.42 -5.74
N GLU A 94 -31.17 -30.42 -4.92
CA GLU A 94 -32.22 -29.59 -4.28
C GLU A 94 -31.99 -28.09 -4.53
N ILE A 95 -32.61 -27.59 -5.60
CA ILE A 95 -32.91 -26.17 -5.74
C ILE A 95 -34.13 -25.90 -4.85
N LEU A 96 -33.89 -25.44 -3.62
CA LEU A 96 -34.92 -24.81 -2.82
C LEU A 96 -35.30 -23.51 -3.53
N GLY A 97 -36.49 -23.49 -4.12
CA GLY A 97 -37.06 -22.32 -4.78
C GLY A 97 -37.26 -21.17 -3.80
N GLY A 98 -36.34 -20.22 -3.82
CA GLY A 98 -36.55 -18.85 -3.39
C GLY A 98 -36.58 -17.97 -4.64
N GLU A 99 -37.68 -17.23 -4.82
CA GLU A 99 -37.73 -16.15 -5.81
C GLU A 99 -36.70 -15.07 -5.43
N GLY A 100 -35.74 -14.78 -6.33
CA GLY A 100 -34.94 -13.56 -6.29
C GLY A 100 -33.43 -13.75 -6.49
N THR A 101 -32.92 -13.27 -7.64
CA THR A 101 -31.52 -13.23 -8.12
C THR A 101 -30.89 -14.59 -8.48
N SER A 102 -30.30 -14.64 -9.68
CA SER A 102 -29.51 -15.78 -10.14
C SER A 102 -28.18 -15.84 -9.36
N ASP A 103 -27.69 -17.05 -9.04
CA ASP A 103 -26.43 -17.22 -8.31
C ASP A 103 -25.21 -16.49 -8.93
N GLU A 104 -25.26 -16.20 -10.24
CA GLU A 104 -24.24 -15.44 -10.97
C GLU A 104 -24.29 -13.95 -10.61
N GLU A 105 -25.49 -13.37 -10.50
CA GLU A 105 -25.71 -12.01 -9.97
C GLU A 105 -25.23 -11.93 -8.52
N THR A 106 -25.42 -12.99 -7.72
CA THR A 106 -24.94 -13.06 -6.34
C THR A 106 -23.41 -13.03 -6.24
N LEU A 107 -22.69 -13.80 -7.09
CA LEU A 107 -21.23 -13.78 -7.08
C LEU A 107 -20.66 -12.46 -7.59
N ALA A 108 -21.28 -11.87 -8.63
CA ALA A 108 -20.88 -10.55 -9.14
C ALA A 108 -21.07 -9.48 -8.07
N HIS A 109 -22.20 -9.52 -7.37
CA HIS A 109 -22.47 -8.65 -6.23
C HIS A 109 -21.45 -8.84 -5.12
N LEU A 110 -21.12 -10.09 -4.76
CA LEU A 110 -20.10 -10.40 -3.76
C LEU A 110 -18.72 -9.84 -4.14
N TRP A 111 -18.30 -9.99 -5.39
CA TRP A 111 -17.01 -9.44 -5.85
C TRP A 111 -16.94 -7.92 -5.72
N ILE A 112 -18.02 -7.23 -6.09
CA ILE A 112 -18.14 -5.77 -5.95
C ILE A 112 -18.15 -5.38 -4.46
N GLN A 113 -18.90 -6.09 -3.63
CA GLN A 113 -18.94 -5.87 -2.18
C GLN A 113 -17.55 -6.05 -1.55
N LEU A 114 -16.81 -7.11 -1.91
CA LEU A 114 -15.45 -7.33 -1.41
C LEU A 114 -14.55 -6.15 -1.78
N GLY A 115 -14.51 -5.73 -3.04
CA GLY A 115 -13.75 -4.57 -3.48
C GLY A 115 -14.12 -3.30 -2.70
N GLY A 116 -15.41 -3.06 -2.49
CA GLY A 116 -15.92 -1.94 -1.69
C GLY A 116 -15.52 -2.00 -0.22
N ILE A 117 -15.43 -3.18 0.40
CA ILE A 117 -14.97 -3.33 1.79
C ILE A 117 -13.49 -2.97 1.91
N TYR A 118 -12.64 -3.46 1.00
CA TYR A 118 -11.22 -3.09 0.97
C TYR A 118 -11.04 -1.60 0.78
N GLU A 119 -11.71 -1.01 -0.23
CA GLU A 119 -11.64 0.43 -0.49
C GLU A 119 -12.11 1.24 0.71
N HIS A 120 -13.24 0.88 1.31
CA HIS A 120 -13.79 1.57 2.47
C HIS A 120 -12.82 1.53 3.66
N ALA A 121 -12.29 0.35 4.00
CA ALA A 121 -11.35 0.19 5.10
C ALA A 121 -10.08 1.05 4.92
N ILE A 122 -9.53 1.09 3.70
CA ILE A 122 -8.36 1.90 3.38
C ILE A 122 -8.70 3.39 3.44
N MET A 123 -9.84 3.81 2.91
CA MET A 123 -10.30 5.21 2.98
C MET A 123 -10.48 5.67 4.43
N ARG A 124 -11.04 4.82 5.30
CA ARG A 124 -11.18 5.10 6.74
C ARG A 124 -9.81 5.21 7.41
N ALA A 125 -8.91 4.27 7.14
CA ALA A 125 -7.53 4.30 7.63
C ALA A 125 -6.78 5.56 7.16
N SER A 126 -6.95 5.97 5.90
CA SER A 126 -6.28 7.15 5.35
C SER A 126 -6.67 8.46 6.04
N ARG A 127 -7.91 8.57 6.55
CA ARG A 127 -8.38 9.76 7.28
C ARG A 127 -7.81 9.86 8.70
N VAL A 128 -7.24 8.77 9.22
CA VAL A 128 -6.63 8.72 10.56
C VAL A 128 -5.14 8.37 10.52
N ALA A 129 -4.59 8.09 9.32
CA ALA A 129 -3.19 7.78 9.09
C ALA A 129 -2.28 8.92 9.56
N ARG A 130 -1.21 8.56 10.27
CA ARG A 130 -0.25 9.52 10.82
C ARG A 130 1.08 9.43 10.07
N GLY A 131 1.77 10.55 9.99
CA GLY A 131 3.05 10.66 9.30
C GLY A 131 2.98 10.35 7.80
N ASN A 132 4.14 10.50 7.17
CA ASN A 132 4.30 10.19 5.75
C ASN A 132 4.12 8.69 5.50
N SER A 133 4.65 7.85 6.39
CA SER A 133 4.61 6.39 6.21
C SER A 133 3.19 5.83 6.19
N GLY A 134 2.31 6.27 7.11
CA GLY A 134 0.91 5.86 7.12
C GLY A 134 0.13 6.39 5.90
N THR A 135 0.36 7.66 5.56
CA THR A 135 -0.32 8.31 4.42
C THR A 135 0.05 7.68 3.08
N LEU A 136 1.35 7.39 2.87
CA LEU A 136 1.83 6.73 1.66
C LEU A 136 1.36 5.27 1.55
N LEU A 137 1.36 4.52 2.67
CA LEU A 137 0.82 3.16 2.71
C LEU A 137 -0.65 3.13 2.29
N CYS A 138 -1.47 4.03 2.84
CA CYS A 138 -2.89 4.13 2.50
C CYS A 138 -3.10 4.56 1.05
N ALA A 139 -2.39 5.57 0.56
CA ALA A 139 -2.51 6.04 -0.83
C ALA A 139 -2.12 4.93 -1.83
N TRP A 140 -1.06 4.18 -1.53
CA TRP A 140 -0.63 3.04 -2.34
C TRP A 140 -1.67 1.93 -2.32
N ALA A 141 -2.14 1.53 -1.13
CA ALA A 141 -3.12 0.45 -0.98
C ALA A 141 -4.45 0.80 -1.66
N LEU A 142 -4.89 2.07 -1.56
CA LEU A 142 -6.12 2.56 -2.17
C LEU A 142 -6.04 2.44 -3.69
N GLU A 143 -4.95 2.91 -4.29
CA GLU A 143 -4.75 2.79 -5.74
C GLU A 143 -4.65 1.33 -6.18
N ALA A 144 -3.92 0.48 -5.44
CA ALA A 144 -3.80 -0.94 -5.75
C ALA A 144 -5.17 -1.64 -5.75
N VAL A 145 -5.98 -1.41 -4.72
CA VAL A 145 -7.33 -1.99 -4.61
C VAL A 145 -8.24 -1.48 -5.73
N ARG A 146 -8.25 -0.17 -5.99
CA ARG A 146 -9.08 0.40 -7.04
C ARG A 146 -8.67 -0.08 -8.43
N SER A 147 -7.37 -0.20 -8.69
CA SER A 147 -6.87 -0.73 -9.95
C SER A 147 -7.18 -2.22 -10.13
N TYR A 148 -7.06 -3.03 -9.07
CA TYR A 148 -7.34 -4.48 -9.15
C TYR A 148 -8.84 -4.79 -9.34
N TRP A 149 -9.73 -4.05 -8.67
CA TRP A 149 -11.18 -4.21 -8.78
C TRP A 149 -11.83 -3.32 -9.84
N PHE A 150 -11.05 -2.51 -10.57
CA PHE A 150 -11.55 -1.50 -11.52
C PHE A 150 -12.54 -0.50 -10.89
N LEU A 151 -12.37 -0.19 -9.62
CA LEU A 151 -13.23 0.76 -8.90
C LEU A 151 -13.00 2.19 -9.42
N PRO A 152 -13.99 3.09 -9.29
CA PRO A 152 -13.83 4.51 -9.63
C PRO A 152 -12.65 5.16 -8.90
N GLY A 153 -12.06 6.21 -9.49
CA GLY A 153 -10.93 6.94 -8.88
C GLY A 153 -9.59 6.21 -8.92
N ASN A 154 -9.42 5.20 -9.79
CA ASN A 154 -8.11 4.63 -10.10
C ASN A 154 -7.38 5.46 -11.16
N LEU A 155 -6.05 5.39 -11.13
CA LEU A 155 -5.18 6.22 -11.97
C LEU A 155 -5.37 5.92 -13.46
N ALA A 156 -5.64 4.67 -13.82
CA ALA A 156 -5.88 4.28 -15.21
C ALA A 156 -7.09 5.01 -15.82
N ARG A 157 -8.18 5.18 -15.04
CA ARG A 157 -9.38 5.91 -15.47
C ARG A 157 -9.16 7.42 -15.48
N GLU A 158 -8.34 7.94 -14.58
CA GLU A 158 -8.00 9.37 -14.50
C GLU A 158 -7.19 9.82 -15.72
N LEU A 159 -6.24 8.99 -16.17
CA LEU A 159 -5.33 9.33 -17.28
C LEU A 159 -5.83 8.88 -18.65
N GLY A 160 -6.79 7.93 -18.72
CA GLY A 160 -7.24 7.36 -19.99
C GLY A 160 -6.07 6.70 -20.74
N ASP A 161 -5.94 6.98 -22.03
CA ASP A 161 -4.90 6.38 -22.88
C ASP A 161 -3.46 6.70 -22.40
N ALA A 162 -3.26 7.82 -21.68
CA ALA A 162 -1.95 8.18 -21.15
C ALA A 162 -1.51 7.25 -19.99
N ALA A 163 -2.42 6.47 -19.42
CA ALA A 163 -2.12 5.50 -18.37
C ALA A 163 -1.11 4.43 -18.83
N ASP A 164 -1.19 4.01 -20.09
CA ASP A 164 -0.34 2.96 -20.65
C ASP A 164 1.08 3.47 -20.96
N GLU A 165 1.29 4.79 -20.99
CA GLU A 165 2.60 5.41 -21.16
C GLU A 165 3.39 5.52 -19.86
N LEU A 166 2.77 5.27 -18.71
CA LEU A 166 3.45 5.30 -17.41
C LEU A 166 4.61 4.30 -17.37
N PRO A 167 5.81 4.71 -16.91
CA PRO A 167 7.03 3.90 -16.99
C PRO A 167 6.91 2.45 -16.49
N LEU A 168 6.31 2.25 -15.31
CA LEU A 168 6.14 0.94 -14.68
C LEU A 168 5.08 0.10 -15.39
N VAL A 169 3.99 0.73 -15.84
CA VAL A 169 2.93 0.06 -16.60
C VAL A 169 3.47 -0.41 -17.94
N ARG A 170 4.16 0.47 -18.67
CA ARG A 170 4.78 0.13 -19.95
C ARG A 170 5.81 -0.99 -19.81
N ALA A 171 6.64 -0.96 -18.77
CA ALA A 171 7.60 -2.02 -18.49
C ALA A 171 6.91 -3.36 -18.21
N LEU A 172 5.85 -3.35 -17.40
CA LEU A 172 5.02 -4.52 -17.12
C LEU A 172 4.39 -5.10 -18.39
N GLU A 173 3.75 -4.28 -19.22
CA GLU A 173 3.10 -4.75 -20.45
C GLU A 173 4.12 -5.33 -21.43
N ALA A 174 5.30 -4.72 -21.55
CA ALA A 174 6.39 -5.28 -22.36
C ALA A 174 6.87 -6.64 -21.82
N ASP A 175 6.90 -6.83 -20.50
CA ASP A 175 7.25 -8.13 -19.89
C ASP A 175 6.17 -9.17 -20.16
N TYR A 176 4.89 -8.78 -20.06
CA TYR A 176 3.73 -9.61 -20.32
C TYR A 176 3.69 -10.10 -21.77
N GLU A 177 3.88 -9.19 -22.73
CA GLU A 177 3.98 -9.51 -24.15
C GLU A 177 5.10 -10.50 -24.45
N ARG A 178 6.26 -10.38 -23.78
CA ARG A 178 7.37 -11.33 -23.94
C ARG A 178 7.02 -12.73 -23.44
N VAL A 179 6.25 -12.85 -22.37
CA VAL A 179 5.78 -14.16 -21.88
C VAL A 179 4.82 -14.78 -22.89
N LEU A 180 3.87 -14.00 -23.42
CA LEU A 180 2.92 -14.48 -24.44
C LEU A 180 3.61 -14.88 -25.75
N ALA A 181 4.64 -14.14 -26.16
CA ALA A 181 5.46 -14.48 -27.33
C ALA A 181 6.27 -15.77 -27.14
N GLY A 182 6.43 -16.25 -25.90
CA GLY A 182 7.12 -17.50 -25.55
C GLY A 182 6.40 -18.79 -25.97
N GLY A 183 5.15 -18.70 -26.45
CA GLY A 183 4.38 -19.82 -26.99
C GLY A 183 3.13 -20.15 -26.17
N SER A 184 2.40 -21.18 -26.61
CA SER A 184 1.15 -21.59 -25.95
C SER A 184 1.42 -22.14 -24.55
N LEU A 185 0.76 -21.56 -23.55
CA LEU A 185 0.76 -22.07 -22.19
C LEU A 185 -0.39 -23.09 -21.99
N PRO A 186 -0.24 -24.07 -21.10
CA PRO A 186 -1.39 -24.83 -20.61
C PRO A 186 -2.43 -23.90 -19.96
N LYS A 187 -3.73 -24.19 -20.09
CA LYS A 187 -4.84 -23.35 -19.56
C LYS A 187 -4.65 -22.90 -18.10
N HIS A 188 -4.13 -23.76 -17.22
CA HIS A 188 -3.88 -23.41 -15.82
C HIS A 188 -2.73 -22.40 -15.63
N ARG A 189 -1.73 -22.40 -16.52
CA ARG A 189 -0.61 -21.44 -16.52
C ARG A 189 -1.01 -20.10 -17.13
N GLU A 190 -1.91 -20.12 -18.11
CA GLU A 190 -2.54 -18.93 -18.68
C GLU A 190 -3.35 -18.19 -17.61
N VAL A 191 -4.25 -18.89 -16.90
CA VAL A 191 -5.01 -18.31 -15.78
C VAL A 191 -4.10 -17.78 -14.68
N LYS A 192 -3.00 -18.49 -14.35
CA LYS A 192 -2.02 -18.01 -13.36
C LYS A 192 -1.30 -16.73 -13.84
N LEU A 193 -0.99 -16.65 -15.13
CA LEU A 193 -0.37 -15.49 -15.74
C LEU A 193 -1.31 -14.28 -15.75
N GLU A 194 -2.60 -14.47 -16.07
CA GLU A 194 -3.62 -13.42 -16.00
C GLU A 194 -3.76 -12.84 -14.59
N TYR A 195 -3.83 -13.70 -13.56
CA TYR A 195 -3.87 -13.23 -12.17
C TYR A 195 -2.59 -12.48 -11.78
N ALA A 196 -1.42 -12.99 -12.17
CA ALA A 196 -0.15 -12.35 -11.89
C ALA A 196 -0.02 -10.99 -12.58
N HIS A 197 -0.49 -10.88 -13.83
CA HIS A 197 -0.52 -9.62 -14.56
C HIS A 197 -1.49 -8.63 -13.94
N ALA A 198 -2.71 -9.04 -13.57
CA ALA A 198 -3.68 -8.18 -12.89
C ALA A 198 -3.14 -7.66 -11.54
N GLU A 199 -2.48 -8.51 -10.74
CA GLU A 199 -1.83 -8.10 -9.50
C GLU A 199 -0.67 -7.14 -9.76
N ALA A 200 0.27 -7.49 -10.65
CA ALA A 200 1.40 -6.63 -11.00
C ALA A 200 0.95 -5.26 -11.54
N ARG A 201 -0.11 -5.23 -12.36
CA ARG A 201 -0.68 -4.02 -12.95
C ARG A 201 -1.26 -3.11 -11.88
N ALA A 202 -2.00 -3.66 -10.93
CA ALA A 202 -2.48 -2.89 -9.78
C ALA A 202 -1.32 -2.31 -8.95
N MET A 203 -0.26 -3.07 -8.71
CA MET A 203 0.94 -2.59 -8.01
C MET A 203 1.70 -1.52 -8.81
N ALA A 204 1.72 -1.62 -10.14
CA ALA A 204 2.34 -0.63 -11.02
C ALA A 204 1.62 0.72 -10.95
N PHE A 205 0.29 0.74 -11.07
CA PHE A 205 -0.48 1.99 -10.91
C PHE A 205 -0.32 2.59 -9.50
N ALA A 206 -0.33 1.74 -8.47
CA ALA A 206 -0.11 2.18 -7.10
C ALA A 206 1.26 2.81 -6.91
N ALA A 207 2.32 2.20 -7.43
CA ALA A 207 3.67 2.76 -7.39
C ALA A 207 3.76 4.08 -8.18
N GLU A 208 3.13 4.19 -9.36
CA GLU A 208 3.12 5.42 -10.15
C GLU A 208 2.40 6.57 -9.46
N ARG A 209 1.28 6.31 -8.77
CA ARG A 209 0.58 7.34 -8.00
C ARG A 209 1.48 7.90 -6.89
N ILE A 210 2.23 7.04 -6.20
CA ILE A 210 3.15 7.48 -5.16
C ILE A 210 4.37 8.21 -5.76
N ARG A 211 4.92 7.72 -6.87
CA ARG A 211 6.00 8.39 -7.62
C ARG A 211 5.61 9.81 -8.04
N ALA A 212 4.37 10.00 -8.50
CA ALA A 212 3.84 11.32 -8.85
C ALA A 212 3.68 12.25 -7.65
N SER A 213 3.42 11.70 -6.45
CA SER A 213 3.18 12.48 -5.22
C SER A 213 4.47 12.88 -4.50
N VAL A 214 5.47 12.00 -4.51
CA VAL A 214 6.72 12.11 -3.73
C VAL A 214 7.92 12.53 -4.60
N GLY A 215 7.92 12.16 -5.88
CA GLY A 215 8.98 12.46 -6.84
C GLY A 215 9.95 11.30 -7.11
N GLU A 216 10.49 11.27 -8.33
CA GLU A 216 11.35 10.20 -8.86
C GLU A 216 12.63 9.99 -8.04
N GLN A 217 13.20 11.08 -7.54
CA GLN A 217 14.45 11.07 -6.79
C GLN A 217 14.37 10.27 -5.49
N MET A 218 13.16 10.09 -4.94
CA MET A 218 12.94 9.36 -3.68
C MET A 218 12.76 7.86 -3.87
N VAL A 219 12.67 7.40 -5.13
CA VAL A 219 12.43 5.98 -5.46
C VAL A 219 13.48 5.04 -4.87
N PRO A 220 14.80 5.24 -5.06
CA PRO A 220 15.79 4.32 -4.51
C PRO A 220 15.95 4.43 -2.99
N SER A 221 15.38 5.48 -2.38
CA SER A 221 15.70 5.93 -1.02
C SER A 221 14.62 5.62 0.02
N THR A 222 13.39 5.31 -0.41
CA THR A 222 12.22 5.20 0.48
C THR A 222 11.45 3.90 0.23
N MET A 223 10.29 3.74 0.87
CA MET A 223 9.35 2.66 0.59
C MET A 223 8.98 2.48 -0.90
N LEU A 224 9.12 3.54 -1.71
CA LEU A 224 8.99 3.44 -3.16
C LEU A 224 9.92 2.38 -3.78
N SER A 225 11.09 2.13 -3.20
CA SER A 225 12.03 1.11 -3.67
C SER A 225 11.36 -0.27 -3.66
N VAL A 226 10.61 -0.59 -2.61
CA VAL A 226 9.86 -1.85 -2.49
C VAL A 226 8.63 -1.84 -3.39
N MET A 227 7.89 -0.72 -3.44
CA MET A 227 6.68 -0.58 -4.28
C MET A 227 6.99 -0.79 -5.76
N VAL A 228 8.12 -0.28 -6.25
CA VAL A 228 8.57 -0.47 -7.65
C VAL A 228 8.91 -1.92 -7.94
N GLU A 229 9.54 -2.64 -7.02
CA GLU A 229 9.81 -4.08 -7.25
C GLU A 229 8.52 -4.92 -7.24
N LEU A 230 7.51 -4.52 -6.47
CA LEU A 230 6.18 -5.17 -6.48
C LEU A 230 5.40 -4.97 -7.79
N ALA A 231 5.72 -3.93 -8.57
CA ALA A 231 5.11 -3.67 -9.87
C ALA A 231 5.58 -4.61 -10.99
N ARG A 232 6.64 -5.38 -10.76
CA ARG A 232 7.26 -6.22 -11.81
C ARG A 232 6.52 -7.53 -11.99
N LEU A 233 6.32 -7.97 -13.24
CA LEU A 233 5.70 -9.26 -13.53
C LEU A 233 6.47 -10.44 -12.94
N ASP A 234 7.80 -10.37 -12.94
CA ASP A 234 8.69 -11.41 -12.42
C ASP A 234 8.69 -11.54 -10.89
N ALA A 235 8.00 -10.64 -10.18
CA ALA A 235 7.67 -10.81 -8.77
C ALA A 235 6.43 -11.72 -8.57
N HIS A 236 5.62 -11.93 -9.62
CA HIS A 236 4.33 -12.62 -9.54
C HIS A 236 4.27 -13.90 -10.40
N TYR A 237 5.09 -13.98 -11.45
CA TYR A 237 5.09 -15.08 -12.41
C TYR A 237 6.49 -15.48 -12.85
N ASP A 238 6.72 -16.80 -12.91
CA ASP A 238 7.92 -17.38 -13.51
C ASP A 238 7.54 -18.13 -14.80
N ALA A 239 8.24 -17.83 -15.91
CA ALA A 239 7.95 -18.35 -17.24
C ALA A 239 8.45 -19.78 -17.49
N SER A 240 9.16 -20.41 -16.54
CA SER A 240 9.61 -21.79 -16.64
C SER A 240 8.45 -22.75 -16.86
N GLN A 241 8.67 -23.74 -17.74
CA GLN A 241 7.70 -24.78 -18.05
C GLN A 241 7.62 -25.87 -16.97
N ASP A 242 8.66 -26.00 -16.16
CA ASP A 242 8.67 -26.89 -14.99
C ASP A 242 8.02 -26.17 -13.81
N ALA A 243 6.87 -26.66 -13.37
CA ALA A 243 6.06 -26.01 -12.32
C ALA A 243 6.73 -26.01 -10.94
N GLU A 244 7.47 -27.06 -10.58
CA GLU A 244 8.14 -27.14 -9.28
C GLU A 244 9.38 -26.26 -9.26
N ALA A 245 10.18 -26.31 -10.34
CA ALA A 245 11.30 -25.40 -10.51
C ALA A 245 10.85 -23.92 -10.59
N ALA A 246 9.71 -23.65 -11.24
CA ALA A 246 9.14 -22.31 -11.33
C ALA A 246 8.72 -21.75 -9.96
N ASP A 247 8.17 -22.58 -9.08
CA ASP A 247 7.74 -22.15 -7.75
C ASP A 247 8.94 -21.78 -6.86
N GLU A 248 9.96 -22.64 -6.81
CA GLU A 248 11.18 -22.36 -6.05
C GLU A 248 11.98 -21.19 -6.63
N ALA A 249 12.08 -21.09 -7.96
CA ALA A 249 12.71 -19.96 -8.62
C ALA A 249 11.98 -18.64 -8.31
N LEU A 250 10.65 -18.65 -8.33
CA LEU A 250 9.85 -17.48 -7.99
C LEU A 250 10.04 -17.07 -6.52
N LYS A 251 10.08 -18.03 -5.58
CA LYS A 251 10.34 -17.75 -4.17
C LYS A 251 11.69 -17.07 -3.96
N GLU A 252 12.74 -17.61 -4.60
CA GLU A 252 14.08 -17.02 -4.49
C GLU A 252 14.15 -15.65 -5.18
N ARG A 253 13.49 -15.50 -6.35
CA ARG A 253 13.40 -14.23 -7.07
C ARG A 253 12.75 -13.15 -6.20
N ARG A 254 11.60 -13.44 -5.60
CA ARG A 254 10.91 -12.54 -4.67
C ARG A 254 11.80 -12.12 -3.52
N ARG A 255 12.47 -13.07 -2.87
CA ARG A 255 13.40 -12.79 -1.76
C ARG A 255 14.55 -11.90 -2.20
N ALA A 256 15.12 -12.15 -3.37
CA ALA A 256 16.21 -11.37 -3.93
C ALA A 256 15.77 -9.94 -4.28
N LEU A 257 14.60 -9.76 -4.92
CA LEU A 257 14.05 -8.45 -5.26
C LEU A 257 13.82 -7.60 -4.00
N MET A 258 13.15 -8.16 -2.98
CA MET A 258 12.86 -7.42 -1.75
C MET A 258 14.13 -7.09 -0.96
N ARG A 259 15.10 -8.01 -0.90
CA ARG A 259 16.41 -7.73 -0.31
C ARG A 259 17.08 -6.56 -1.01
N ALA A 260 17.19 -6.63 -2.34
CA ALA A 260 17.86 -5.62 -3.13
C ALA A 260 17.16 -4.26 -3.01
N ALA A 261 15.83 -4.21 -2.95
CA ALA A 261 15.07 -2.99 -2.73
C ALA A 261 15.44 -2.31 -1.39
N LEU A 262 15.50 -3.09 -0.30
CA LEU A 262 15.83 -2.58 1.03
C LEU A 262 17.31 -2.17 1.13
N GLU A 263 18.24 -2.99 0.61
CA GLU A 263 19.66 -2.64 0.55
C GLU A 263 19.92 -1.39 -0.30
N ARG A 264 19.11 -1.15 -1.35
CA ARG A 264 19.20 0.05 -2.17
C ARG A 264 18.89 1.32 -1.37
N THR A 265 17.96 1.28 -0.42
CA THR A 265 17.67 2.43 0.45
C THR A 265 18.86 2.82 1.32
N ALA A 266 19.64 1.83 1.78
CA ALA A 266 20.88 2.06 2.50
C ALA A 266 22.02 2.58 1.62
N GLN A 267 22.04 2.22 0.35
CA GLN A 267 23.06 2.67 -0.61
C GLN A 267 22.78 4.07 -1.14
N PHE A 268 21.51 4.43 -1.29
CA PHE A 268 21.05 5.70 -1.82
C PHE A 268 20.10 6.37 -0.83
N PRO A 269 20.58 6.70 0.38
CA PRO A 269 19.73 7.36 1.36
C PRO A 269 19.34 8.77 0.88
N PRO A 270 18.24 9.32 1.38
CA PRO A 270 17.82 10.66 1.05
C PRO A 270 18.71 11.75 1.68
N SER A 271 19.48 11.42 2.72
CA SER A 271 20.53 12.28 3.28
C SER A 271 21.83 11.49 3.53
N PRO A 272 23.02 12.11 3.42
CA PRO A 272 24.30 11.42 3.62
C PRO A 272 24.48 10.80 5.02
N GLU A 273 23.85 11.37 6.04
CA GLU A 273 23.94 10.92 7.44
C GLU A 273 23.34 9.52 7.65
N LEU A 274 22.46 9.11 6.75
CA LEU A 274 21.75 7.82 6.80
C LEU A 274 22.43 6.75 5.93
N ALA A 275 23.60 7.03 5.37
CA ALA A 275 24.32 6.08 4.54
C ALA A 275 24.59 4.76 5.29
N GLY A 276 24.19 3.65 4.67
CA GLY A 276 24.28 2.32 5.25
C GLY A 276 23.08 1.90 6.09
N PHE A 277 22.19 2.82 6.48
CA PHE A 277 20.95 2.48 7.19
C PHE A 277 19.82 2.16 6.20
N VAL A 278 19.12 1.06 6.43
CA VAL A 278 17.90 0.76 5.67
C VAL A 278 16.82 1.76 6.08
N ASP A 279 16.06 2.27 5.10
CA ASP A 279 14.94 3.16 5.37
C ASP A 279 13.86 2.45 6.22
N ALA A 280 13.47 3.09 7.34
CA ALA A 280 12.46 2.56 8.25
C ALA A 280 11.09 2.45 7.57
N GLY A 281 10.76 3.40 6.69
CA GLY A 281 9.51 3.39 5.91
C GLY A 281 9.47 2.19 4.96
N ALA A 282 10.57 1.93 4.24
CA ALA A 282 10.69 0.81 3.31
C ALA A 282 10.64 -0.54 4.02
N LEU A 283 11.36 -0.69 5.13
CA LEU A 283 11.32 -1.92 5.90
C LEU A 283 9.94 -2.14 6.54
N GLY A 284 9.33 -1.08 7.08
CA GLY A 284 7.96 -1.12 7.62
C GLY A 284 6.95 -1.51 6.55
N PHE A 285 7.02 -0.92 5.35
CA PHE A 285 6.17 -1.28 4.22
C PHE A 285 6.39 -2.74 3.80
N TYR A 286 7.64 -3.18 3.66
CA TYR A 286 7.96 -4.58 3.37
C TYR A 286 7.37 -5.53 4.41
N LEU A 287 7.48 -5.21 5.71
CA LEU A 287 6.93 -6.02 6.79
C LEU A 287 5.40 -6.08 6.75
N ALA A 288 4.75 -4.94 6.51
CA ALA A 288 3.30 -4.80 6.47
C ALA A 288 2.65 -5.44 5.24
N VAL A 289 3.29 -5.37 4.07
CA VAL A 289 2.69 -5.73 2.78
C VAL A 289 3.23 -7.04 2.22
N VAL A 290 4.51 -7.33 2.41
CA VAL A 290 5.18 -8.48 1.78
C VAL A 290 5.44 -9.60 2.78
N HIS A 291 6.05 -9.29 3.93
CA HIS A 291 6.38 -10.29 4.93
C HIS A 291 5.13 -10.94 5.56
N SER A 292 4.08 -10.15 5.75
CA SER A 292 2.78 -10.59 6.26
C SER A 292 1.89 -11.25 5.20
N ASN A 293 2.29 -11.26 3.92
CA ASN A 293 1.46 -11.74 2.83
C ASN A 293 1.41 -13.29 2.84
N PRO A 294 0.23 -13.90 3.09
CA PRO A 294 0.13 -15.35 3.17
C PRO A 294 0.43 -16.07 1.83
N ARG A 295 0.36 -15.37 0.70
CA ARG A 295 0.69 -15.93 -0.62
C ARG A 295 2.18 -15.91 -0.94
N TRP A 296 2.98 -15.23 -0.11
CA TRP A 296 4.43 -15.13 -0.22
C TRP A 296 5.14 -15.95 0.86
N GLU A 297 4.42 -16.83 1.56
CA GLU A 297 5.01 -17.72 2.55
C GLU A 297 6.19 -18.52 1.94
N GLY A 298 7.33 -18.51 2.63
CA GLY A 298 8.59 -19.09 2.15
C GLY A 298 9.35 -18.25 1.11
N ALA A 299 8.72 -17.24 0.50
CA ALA A 299 9.31 -16.31 -0.47
C ALA A 299 9.84 -15.00 0.15
N THR A 300 9.79 -14.87 1.47
CA THR A 300 10.19 -13.66 2.21
C THR A 300 11.62 -13.78 2.74
N LEU A 301 12.15 -12.67 3.22
CA LEU A 301 13.33 -12.66 4.09
C LEU A 301 13.05 -13.44 5.38
N ASN A 302 14.06 -14.15 5.86
CA ASN A 302 13.99 -14.83 7.15
C ASN A 302 14.25 -13.84 8.31
N GLU A 303 13.98 -14.29 9.53
CA GLU A 303 14.13 -13.47 10.75
C GLU A 303 15.55 -12.88 10.87
N ALA A 304 16.59 -13.68 10.66
CA ALA A 304 17.98 -13.21 10.75
C ALA A 304 18.29 -12.07 9.75
N GLN A 305 17.70 -12.13 8.55
CA GLN A 305 17.87 -11.11 7.52
C GLN A 305 17.11 -9.82 7.88
N VAL A 306 15.88 -9.93 8.38
CA VAL A 306 15.12 -8.76 8.88
C VAL A 306 15.87 -8.12 10.05
N GLN A 307 16.34 -8.92 11.01
CA GLN A 307 17.12 -8.44 12.16
C GLN A 307 18.44 -7.78 11.75
N SER A 308 19.07 -8.21 10.65
CA SER A 308 20.26 -7.52 10.12
C SER A 308 19.94 -6.15 9.53
N MET A 309 18.77 -5.98 8.93
CA MET A 309 18.33 -4.71 8.32
C MET A 309 17.90 -3.67 9.37
N LEU A 310 17.51 -4.12 10.56
CA LEU A 310 17.18 -3.26 11.70
C LEU A 310 18.41 -2.72 12.44
N ARG A 311 19.63 -3.21 12.13
CA ARG A 311 20.85 -2.80 12.82
C ARG A 311 21.53 -1.67 12.10
N ALA A 312 22.03 -0.71 12.88
CA ALA A 312 22.98 0.28 12.40
C ALA A 312 24.23 -0.40 11.81
N PRO A 313 24.84 0.15 10.75
CA PRO A 313 26.15 -0.27 10.26
C PRO A 313 27.18 -0.25 11.38
N SER A 314 28.05 -1.25 11.45
CA SER A 314 29.15 -1.21 12.41
C SER A 314 30.14 -0.10 12.02
N ALA A 315 30.93 0.42 12.97
CA ALA A 315 31.98 1.40 12.68
C ALA A 315 32.98 0.94 11.60
N VAL A 316 33.11 -0.38 11.38
CA VAL A 316 33.94 -0.98 10.34
C VAL A 316 33.28 -0.89 8.95
N ASP A 317 31.95 -0.92 8.90
CA ASP A 317 31.16 -0.77 7.66
C ASP A 317 31.07 0.72 7.26
N ALA A 318 30.93 1.63 8.23
CA ALA A 318 31.02 3.07 8.01
C ALA A 318 32.38 3.49 7.41
N ALA A 319 33.48 2.93 7.92
CA ALA A 319 34.82 3.19 7.39
C ALA A 319 35.04 2.68 5.95
N ARG A 320 34.29 1.65 5.50
CA ARG A 320 34.32 1.16 4.11
C ARG A 320 33.44 1.99 3.17
N ALA A 321 32.38 2.60 3.67
CA ALA A 321 31.49 3.49 2.91
C ALA A 321 32.08 4.91 2.74
N GLY A 322 33.24 5.21 3.33
CA GLY A 322 33.88 6.52 3.25
C GLY A 322 33.21 7.58 4.13
N SER A 323 32.34 7.17 5.05
CA SER A 323 31.69 8.05 6.02
C SER A 323 32.64 8.28 7.20
N GLU A 324 33.01 9.53 7.47
CA GLU A 324 33.60 9.88 8.76
C GLU A 324 32.61 9.54 9.88
N PRO A 325 33.07 9.10 11.06
CA PRO A 325 32.19 8.84 12.18
C PRO A 325 31.51 10.16 12.56
N ALA A 326 30.24 10.29 12.21
CA ALA A 326 29.41 11.40 12.66
C ALA A 326 29.43 11.35 14.19
N GLU A 327 30.02 12.39 14.81
CA GLU A 327 29.75 12.69 16.20
C GLU A 327 28.23 12.75 16.33
N HIS A 328 27.69 11.99 17.28
CA HIS A 328 26.26 12.01 17.59
C HIS A 328 25.91 13.44 18.02
N ALA A 329 25.54 14.28 17.05
CA ALA A 329 24.83 15.49 17.30
C ALA A 329 23.48 15.04 17.83
N GLU A 330 23.34 15.08 19.16
CA GLU A 330 22.05 15.24 19.83
C GLU A 330 21.39 16.47 19.20
N HIS A 331 20.69 16.26 18.09
CA HIS A 331 20.02 17.33 17.38
C HIS A 331 18.89 17.80 18.29
N ALA A 332 19.02 19.06 18.70
CA ALA A 332 18.01 19.80 19.43
C ALA A 332 16.64 19.58 18.79
N GLY A 333 15.66 19.17 19.60
CA GLY A 333 14.30 18.86 19.15
C GLY A 333 13.79 19.93 18.19
N GLN A 334 13.45 19.52 16.97
CA GLN A 334 12.88 20.42 15.99
C GLN A 334 11.57 20.97 16.56
N SER A 335 11.58 22.26 16.90
CA SER A 335 10.36 22.95 17.33
C SER A 335 9.48 23.15 16.10
N GLY A 336 8.35 22.44 16.04
CA GLY A 336 7.41 22.52 14.94
C GLY A 336 6.18 21.65 15.19
N TRP A 337 5.22 21.77 14.29
CA TRP A 337 3.93 21.10 14.35
C TRP A 337 3.72 20.28 13.09
N GLU A 338 3.24 19.06 13.27
CA GLU A 338 2.69 18.24 12.21
C GLU A 338 1.22 18.63 12.03
N LEU A 339 0.86 19.06 10.82
CA LEU A 339 -0.52 19.35 10.41
C LEU A 339 -0.95 18.32 9.36
N MET A 340 -2.01 17.58 9.66
CA MET A 340 -2.59 16.56 8.79
C MET A 340 -4.10 16.72 8.68
N GLY A 341 -4.67 16.28 7.57
CA GLY A 341 -6.11 16.30 7.36
C GLY A 341 -6.50 16.04 5.92
N THR A 342 -7.76 16.29 5.62
CA THR A 342 -8.34 16.14 4.29
C THR A 342 -8.76 17.50 3.75
N LEU A 343 -8.37 17.80 2.52
CA LEU A 343 -8.73 19.02 1.82
C LEU A 343 -9.62 18.67 0.62
N THR A 344 -10.78 19.29 0.54
CA THR A 344 -11.63 19.24 -0.66
C THR A 344 -11.43 20.53 -1.46
N CYS A 345 -10.74 20.44 -2.59
CA CYS A 345 -10.46 21.57 -3.49
C CYS A 345 -10.23 21.09 -4.95
N GLU A 346 -10.42 22.00 -5.89
CA GLU A 346 -10.18 21.74 -7.32
C GLU A 346 -8.68 21.48 -7.58
N PRO A 347 -8.30 20.61 -8.53
CA PRO A 347 -6.90 20.29 -8.81
C PRO A 347 -6.02 21.51 -9.13
N LEU A 348 -6.57 22.53 -9.78
CA LEU A 348 -5.85 23.78 -10.07
C LEU A 348 -5.56 24.58 -8.80
N ALA A 349 -6.50 24.61 -7.85
CA ALA A 349 -6.31 25.25 -6.55
C ALA A 349 -5.20 24.55 -5.76
N LEU A 350 -5.16 23.21 -5.79
CA LEU A 350 -4.09 22.44 -5.17
C LEU A 350 -2.71 22.73 -5.77
N ALA A 351 -2.63 22.86 -7.10
CA ALA A 351 -1.38 23.19 -7.79
C ALA A 351 -0.83 24.57 -7.40
N GLN A 352 -1.70 25.51 -6.99
CA GLN A 352 -1.32 26.82 -6.46
C GLN A 352 -0.95 26.74 -4.97
N LEU A 353 -1.69 25.97 -4.17
CA LEU A 353 -1.44 25.77 -2.75
C LEU A 353 -0.08 25.11 -2.46
N ARG A 354 0.31 24.10 -3.26
CA ARG A 354 1.54 23.32 -3.03
C ARG A 354 2.79 24.17 -2.84
N PRO A 355 3.21 25.06 -3.79
CA PRO A 355 4.42 25.85 -3.62
C PRO A 355 4.36 26.81 -2.42
N GLU A 356 3.16 27.28 -2.05
CA GLU A 356 3.00 28.12 -0.87
C GLU A 356 3.23 27.33 0.42
N LEU A 357 2.69 26.11 0.52
CA LEU A 357 2.95 25.22 1.67
C LEU A 357 4.41 24.75 1.74
N GLU A 358 5.04 24.44 0.61
CA GLU A 358 6.47 24.10 0.54
C GLU A 358 7.37 25.25 0.99
N SER A 359 6.87 26.50 0.93
CA SER A 359 7.60 27.66 1.44
C SER A 359 7.40 27.88 2.95
N MET A 360 6.31 27.38 3.51
CA MET A 360 5.96 27.52 4.93
C MET A 360 6.53 26.39 5.79
N GLY A 361 6.74 25.22 5.21
CA GLY A 361 7.06 23.99 5.93
C GLY A 361 7.92 23.02 5.14
N ASP A 362 8.24 21.90 5.78
CA ASP A 362 8.92 20.78 5.14
C ASP A 362 8.03 19.52 5.14
N SER A 363 8.56 18.45 4.54
CA SER A 363 7.91 17.13 4.53
C SER A 363 6.48 17.14 3.97
N LEU A 364 6.16 18.09 3.08
CA LEU A 364 4.84 18.20 2.45
C LEU A 364 4.54 16.96 1.62
N LEU A 365 3.45 16.29 1.97
CA LEU A 365 2.86 15.20 1.22
C LEU A 365 1.41 15.54 0.92
N ILE A 366 1.05 15.47 -0.36
CA ILE A 366 -0.33 15.60 -0.81
C ILE A 366 -0.64 14.42 -1.72
N THR A 367 -1.61 13.60 -1.33
CA THR A 367 -2.03 12.42 -2.09
C THR A 367 -3.52 12.50 -2.43
N PRO A 368 -3.92 12.16 -3.66
CA PRO A 368 -5.34 12.13 -4.02
C PRO A 368 -6.05 10.95 -3.37
N LEU A 369 -7.16 11.23 -2.68
CA LEU A 369 -8.09 10.23 -2.18
C LEU A 369 -9.23 9.99 -3.16
N ASP A 370 -9.69 11.05 -3.83
CA ASP A 370 -10.64 10.99 -4.95
C ASP A 370 -10.45 12.24 -5.82
N MET A 371 -9.79 12.07 -6.96
CA MET A 371 -9.54 13.17 -7.91
C MET A 371 -10.83 13.79 -8.45
N ALA A 372 -11.86 12.98 -8.69
CA ALA A 372 -13.12 13.45 -9.27
C ALA A 372 -13.93 14.27 -8.25
N ALA A 373 -13.82 13.92 -6.97
CA ALA A 373 -14.40 14.69 -5.88
C ALA A 373 -13.50 15.85 -5.40
N GLY A 374 -12.28 16.00 -5.94
CA GLY A 374 -11.30 16.97 -5.48
C GLY A 374 -10.86 16.73 -4.04
N LEU A 375 -10.85 15.49 -3.57
CA LEU A 375 -10.51 15.12 -2.19
C LEU A 375 -9.05 14.68 -2.09
N TRP A 376 -8.31 15.33 -1.19
CA TRP A 376 -6.88 15.16 -1.01
C TRP A 376 -6.56 14.87 0.47
N ALA A 377 -5.64 13.94 0.72
CA ALA A 377 -4.96 13.85 2.01
C ALA A 377 -3.75 14.77 2.00
N LEU A 378 -3.57 15.53 3.06
CA LEU A 378 -2.48 16.50 3.22
C LEU A 378 -1.76 16.23 4.53
N HIS A 379 -0.43 16.24 4.47
CA HIS A 379 0.47 16.20 5.62
C HIS A 379 1.60 17.20 5.37
N VAL A 380 1.87 18.07 6.34
CA VAL A 380 2.96 19.04 6.29
C VAL A 380 3.53 19.29 7.69
N HIS A 381 4.83 19.53 7.78
CA HIS A 381 5.48 20.00 9.00
C HIS A 381 5.67 21.51 8.92
N VAL A 382 5.15 22.24 9.89
CA VAL A 382 5.17 23.70 9.88
C VAL A 382 5.68 24.25 11.22
N PRO A 383 6.38 25.39 11.22
CA PRO A 383 6.82 26.02 12.47
C PRO A 383 5.63 26.52 13.30
N GLU A 384 4.57 27.00 12.63
CA GLU A 384 3.34 27.50 13.25
C GLU A 384 2.11 26.96 12.50
N ILE A 385 1.10 26.50 13.24
CA ILE A 385 -0.10 25.85 12.68
C ILE A 385 -1.00 26.88 11.98
N GLU A 386 -1.21 28.02 12.61
CA GLU A 386 -2.28 28.95 12.25
C GLU A 386 -2.09 29.58 10.86
N PRO A 387 -0.89 30.03 10.46
CA PRO A 387 -0.65 30.50 9.10
C PRO A 387 -0.89 29.41 8.04
N ALA A 388 -0.49 28.18 8.31
CA ALA A 388 -0.68 27.06 7.39
C ALA A 388 -2.15 26.66 7.28
N ARG A 389 -2.87 26.63 8.41
CA ARG A 389 -4.31 26.36 8.44
C ARG A 389 -5.10 27.42 7.68
N GLU A 390 -4.81 28.70 7.92
CA GLU A 390 -5.45 29.81 7.20
C GLU A 390 -5.23 29.72 5.68
N LEU A 391 -3.99 29.39 5.27
CA LEU A 391 -3.67 29.16 3.86
C LEU A 391 -4.50 28.01 3.28
N ILE A 392 -4.50 26.83 3.91
CA ILE A 392 -5.24 25.65 3.44
C ILE A 392 -6.74 25.95 3.31
N MET A 393 -7.33 26.58 4.33
CA MET A 393 -8.75 26.94 4.34
C MET A 393 -9.10 28.01 3.29
N GLY A 394 -8.12 28.79 2.82
CA GLY A 394 -8.29 29.73 1.71
C GLY A 394 -8.52 29.05 0.35
N TYR A 395 -8.07 27.81 0.20
CA TYR A 395 -8.13 27.06 -1.06
C TYR A 395 -9.27 26.04 -1.15
N GLY A 396 -9.90 25.66 -0.03
CA GLY A 396 -10.97 24.67 -0.02
C GLY A 396 -11.55 24.32 1.34
N GLN A 397 -12.33 23.25 1.39
CA GLN A 397 -12.91 22.75 2.65
C GLN A 397 -11.91 21.84 3.37
N TRP A 398 -11.48 22.25 4.55
CA TRP A 398 -10.59 21.48 5.43
C TRP A 398 -11.38 20.63 6.42
N SER A 399 -11.04 19.35 6.53
CA SER A 399 -11.69 18.37 7.40
C SER A 399 -10.70 17.35 7.95
N ASP A 400 -11.15 16.51 8.90
CA ASP A 400 -10.34 15.45 9.52
C ASP A 400 -8.98 15.95 10.07
N GLU A 401 -8.95 17.20 10.58
CA GLU A 401 -7.74 17.87 11.07
C GLU A 401 -7.14 17.12 12.25
N ARG A 402 -5.83 16.90 12.18
CA ARG A 402 -5.00 16.29 13.21
C ARG A 402 -3.72 17.07 13.34
N ILE A 403 -3.38 17.41 14.57
CA ILE A 403 -2.21 18.23 14.90
C ILE A 403 -1.37 17.48 15.91
N SER A 404 -0.05 17.49 15.75
CA SER A 404 0.88 16.87 16.70
C SER A 404 2.14 17.69 16.85
N SER A 405 2.71 17.69 18.06
CA SER A 405 3.98 18.38 18.34
C SER A 405 5.15 17.51 17.91
N LEU A 406 6.06 18.06 17.11
CA LEU A 406 7.29 17.39 16.71
C LEU A 406 8.33 17.34 17.85
N ALA A 407 8.16 18.15 18.89
CA ALA A 407 9.11 18.24 20.01
C ALA A 407 8.91 17.13 21.07
N ASP A 408 7.69 16.65 21.28
CA ASP A 408 7.35 15.77 22.41
C ASP A 408 7.12 14.30 22.02
N GLY A 409 7.04 13.97 20.72
CA GLY A 409 6.69 12.62 20.24
C GLY A 409 5.37 12.08 20.82
N ARG A 410 4.54 12.95 21.40
CA ARG A 410 3.26 12.65 22.05
C ARG A 410 2.16 13.44 21.37
N HIS A 411 1.24 12.72 20.75
CA HIS A 411 0.07 13.28 20.09
C HIS A 411 -0.94 13.79 21.13
N ALA A 412 -1.41 15.02 20.96
CA ALA A 412 -2.59 15.53 21.65
C ALA A 412 -3.81 15.30 20.74
N ASP A 413 -4.66 14.33 21.09
CA ASP A 413 -5.94 14.13 20.39
C ASP A 413 -6.87 15.31 20.70
N HIS A 414 -6.86 16.36 19.87
CA HIS A 414 -7.87 17.40 19.91
C HIS A 414 -9.07 16.99 19.05
N ALA A 415 -9.99 16.23 19.64
CA ALA A 415 -11.35 16.17 19.14
C ALA A 415 -11.99 17.55 19.38
N CYS A 416 -12.22 18.32 18.31
CA CYS A 416 -12.99 19.56 18.36
C CYS A 416 -14.47 19.21 18.63
N GLY A 417 -14.80 18.99 19.90
CA GLY A 417 -16.16 18.94 20.39
C GLY A 417 -16.77 20.32 20.33
N VAL A 418 -17.80 20.47 19.49
CA VAL A 418 -18.62 21.68 19.38
C VAL A 418 -19.22 22.00 20.75
N GLU A 419 -18.76 23.09 21.36
CA GLU A 419 -19.46 23.73 22.47
C GLU A 419 -20.76 24.35 21.93
N GLY A 420 -21.88 23.67 22.16
CA GLY A 420 -23.22 24.23 22.06
C GLY A 420 -23.74 24.56 23.45
N GLY A 421 -23.45 25.78 23.93
CA GLY A 421 -24.03 26.32 25.15
C GLY A 421 -25.27 27.18 24.87
N ALA A 422 -26.43 26.73 25.36
CA ALA A 422 -27.44 27.49 26.11
C ALA A 422 -28.65 26.60 26.41
#